data_AF-A0A151EN42-F1
#
_entry.id   AF-A0A151EN42-F1
#
_cell.length_a   1.000
_cell.length_b   1.000
_cell.length_c   1.000
_cell.angle_alpha   90.00
_cell.angle_beta   90.00
_cell.angle_gamma   90.00
#
_symmetry.space_group_name_H-M   'P 1'
#
loop_
_entity.id
_entity.type
_entity.pdbx_description
1 polymer ?
#
loop_
_entity_poly.entity_id
_entity_poly.type
_entity_poly.pdbx_seq_one_letter_code
_entity_poly.pdbx_strand_id
1 'polypeptide(L)'
;MILPLPLILTDKTFLKTEPFISYMKVLHCESCGMPMHKPSEHGGGIEHNPYCIFCTDEEGNLKTFKEIYEGMVENFFMPQGMSRKEAEAATRDLMSLMPAWKNRF
;
A
#
# COMPACT_ATOMS: atom_id res chain seq x y z
N MET A 1 -5.98 -50.67 10.22
CA MET A 1 -6.62 -49.83 9.18
C MET A 1 -5.84 -48.53 9.13
N ILE A 2 -4.96 -48.38 8.14
CA ILE A 2 -4.08 -47.20 7.98
C ILE A 2 -4.55 -46.54 6.68
N LEU A 3 -5.10 -45.32 6.77
CA LEU A 3 -5.46 -44.52 5.59
C LEU A 3 -4.18 -44.01 4.93
N PRO A 4 -4.01 -44.13 3.59
CA PRO A 4 -2.86 -43.55 2.93
C PRO A 4 -3.03 -42.04 2.76
N LEU A 5 -1.96 -41.32 3.10
CA LEU A 5 -1.79 -39.88 2.90
C LEU A 5 -1.88 -39.54 1.39
N PRO A 6 -2.63 -38.52 0.94
CA PRO A 6 -2.72 -38.23 -0.48
C PRO A 6 -1.45 -37.55 -0.98
N LEU A 7 -0.89 -38.09 -2.08
CA LEU A 7 0.14 -37.45 -2.89
C LEU A 7 -0.42 -36.16 -3.52
N ILE A 8 -0.05 -34.99 -3.01
CA ILE A 8 -0.43 -33.67 -3.56
C ILE A 8 0.83 -32.84 -3.85
N LEU A 9 1.81 -33.37 -4.59
CA LEU A 9 3.06 -32.63 -4.82
C LEU A 9 3.55 -32.56 -6.27
N THR A 10 2.77 -32.98 -7.27
CA THR A 10 3.27 -32.98 -8.66
C THR A 10 2.43 -32.23 -9.69
N ASP A 11 1.30 -31.61 -9.31
CA ASP A 11 0.49 -30.87 -10.29
C ASP A 11 0.61 -29.34 -10.15
N LYS A 12 1.34 -28.73 -11.08
CA LYS A 12 1.51 -27.26 -11.17
C LYS A 12 0.24 -26.54 -11.62
N THR A 13 -0.84 -27.23 -11.99
CA THR A 13 -2.15 -26.61 -12.23
C THR A 13 -2.95 -26.39 -10.94
N PHE A 14 -2.59 -27.04 -9.83
CA PHE A 14 -3.23 -26.85 -8.52
C PHE A 14 -3.09 -25.40 -7.99
N LEU A 15 -2.02 -24.68 -8.38
CA LEU A 15 -1.85 -23.27 -8.05
C LEU A 15 -2.78 -22.31 -8.83
N LYS A 16 -3.60 -22.81 -9.76
CA LYS A 16 -4.45 -21.98 -10.64
C LYS A 16 -5.96 -22.23 -10.47
N THR A 17 -6.37 -23.17 -9.62
CA THR A 17 -7.78 -23.59 -9.49
C THR A 17 -8.34 -23.48 -8.07
N GLU A 18 -7.95 -22.45 -7.34
CA GLU A 18 -8.70 -22.01 -6.16
C GLU A 18 -9.39 -20.68 -6.47
N PRO A 19 -10.68 -20.49 -6.13
CA PRO A 19 -11.32 -19.17 -6.15
C PRO A 19 -10.65 -18.17 -5.18
N PHE A 20 -9.70 -18.64 -4.36
CA PHE A 20 -9.05 -17.88 -3.30
C PHE A 20 -7.89 -16.98 -3.77
N ILE A 21 -7.22 -17.29 -4.89
CA ILE A 21 -6.06 -16.51 -5.38
C ILE A 21 -6.47 -15.32 -6.28
N SER A 22 -7.73 -15.28 -6.74
CA SER A 22 -8.20 -14.26 -7.68
C SER A 22 -8.74 -12.96 -7.06
N TYR A 23 -9.28 -12.95 -5.84
CA TYR A 23 -10.39 -12.01 -5.56
C TYR A 23 -10.24 -11.14 -4.32
N MET A 24 -9.05 -10.58 -4.10
CA MET A 24 -8.95 -9.32 -3.36
C MET A 24 -7.75 -8.55 -3.92
N LYS A 25 -7.99 -7.83 -5.02
CA LYS A 25 -7.01 -6.89 -5.57
C LYS A 25 -6.83 -5.78 -4.54
N VAL A 26 -5.89 -5.95 -3.62
CA VAL A 26 -5.52 -4.92 -2.65
C VAL A 26 -4.99 -3.71 -3.42
N LEU A 27 -5.72 -2.61 -3.35
CA LEU A 27 -5.29 -1.36 -3.96
C LEU A 27 -4.24 -0.74 -3.05
N HIS A 28 -3.14 -0.29 -3.64
CA HIS A 28 -2.10 0.43 -2.90
C HIS A 28 -2.27 1.91 -3.19
N CYS A 29 -2.17 2.73 -2.15
CA CYS A 29 -2.28 4.18 -2.25
C CYS A 29 -1.27 4.71 -3.26
N GLU A 30 -1.73 5.42 -4.28
CA GLU A 30 -0.87 5.95 -5.35
C GLU A 30 0.04 7.11 -4.91
N SER A 31 -0.08 7.52 -3.64
CA SER A 31 0.71 8.61 -3.03
C SER A 31 1.77 8.10 -2.04
N CYS A 32 1.48 7.09 -1.24
CA CYS A 32 2.40 6.59 -0.19
C CYS A 32 2.64 5.07 -0.21
N GLY A 33 1.96 4.34 -1.11
CA GLY A 33 2.10 2.89 -1.24
C GLY A 33 1.37 2.07 -0.19
N MET A 34 0.62 2.68 0.74
CA MET A 34 -0.09 1.97 1.78
C MET A 34 -1.19 1.05 1.19
N PRO A 35 -1.27 -0.23 1.59
CA PRO A 35 -2.35 -1.11 1.15
C PRO A 35 -3.69 -0.68 1.73
N MET A 36 -4.74 -0.78 0.92
CA MET A 36 -6.13 -0.48 1.27
C MET A 36 -6.99 -1.72 0.97
N HIS A 37 -7.47 -2.34 2.03
CA HIS A 37 -8.23 -3.59 2.04
C HIS A 37 -9.74 -3.38 2.13
N LYS A 38 -10.18 -2.25 2.69
CA LYS A 38 -11.61 -1.94 2.90
C LYS A 38 -11.91 -0.48 2.54
N PRO A 39 -13.17 -0.15 2.16
CA PRO A 39 -13.56 1.20 1.76
C PRO A 39 -13.18 2.30 2.75
N SER A 40 -13.21 2.02 4.06
CA SER A 40 -12.87 3.00 5.10
C SER A 40 -11.37 3.34 5.18
N GLU A 41 -10.52 2.66 4.41
CA GLU A 41 -9.08 2.97 4.31
C GLU A 41 -8.78 3.87 3.11
N HIS A 42 -9.76 4.06 2.23
CA HIS A 42 -9.69 4.98 1.10
C HIS A 42 -10.10 6.40 1.51
N GLY A 43 -9.50 7.40 0.87
CA GLY A 43 -9.75 8.81 1.15
C GLY A 43 -11.24 9.17 1.03
N GLY A 44 -11.76 9.86 2.04
CA GLY A 44 -13.18 10.20 2.17
C GLY A 44 -14.11 8.99 2.34
N GLY A 45 -13.58 7.80 2.61
CA GLY A 45 -14.37 6.55 2.65
C GLY A 45 -14.86 6.08 1.29
N ILE A 46 -14.30 6.63 0.20
CA ILE A 46 -14.71 6.35 -1.18
C ILE A 46 -13.88 5.16 -1.70
N GLU A 47 -14.50 3.98 -1.86
CA GLU A 47 -13.83 2.71 -2.22
C GLU A 47 -12.93 2.78 -3.47
N HIS A 48 -13.22 3.68 -4.41
CA HIS A 48 -12.44 3.85 -5.64
C HIS A 48 -11.43 4.99 -5.59
N ASN A 49 -11.27 5.67 -4.45
CA ASN A 49 -10.24 6.70 -4.30
C ASN A 49 -8.87 6.01 -4.37
N PRO A 50 -7.96 6.44 -5.28
CA PRO A 50 -6.64 5.85 -5.40
C PRO A 50 -5.72 6.16 -4.20
N TYR A 51 -6.16 7.02 -3.28
CA TYR A 51 -5.40 7.44 -2.11
C TYR A 51 -6.03 6.94 -0.81
N CYS A 52 -5.19 6.71 0.19
CA CYS A 52 -5.66 6.31 1.51
C CYS A 52 -6.11 7.50 2.36
N ILE A 53 -6.84 7.20 3.43
CA ILE A 53 -7.33 8.20 4.41
C ILE A 53 -6.24 9.11 4.99
N PHE A 54 -4.98 8.66 5.05
CA PHE A 54 -3.90 9.48 5.61
C PHE A 54 -3.36 10.50 4.58
N CYS A 55 -3.45 10.18 3.29
CA CYS A 55 -3.00 11.05 2.21
C CYS A 55 -4.06 12.04 1.75
N THR A 56 -5.30 11.93 2.22
CA THR A 56 -6.38 12.85 1.82
C THR A 56 -6.89 13.71 2.96
N ASP A 57 -7.64 14.75 2.61
CA ASP A 57 -8.58 15.41 3.52
C ASP A 57 -9.84 14.55 3.75
N GLU A 58 -10.81 15.11 4.49
CA GLU A 58 -12.07 14.43 4.85
C GLU A 58 -12.95 14.19 3.62
N GLU A 59 -12.82 15.03 2.60
CA GLU A 59 -13.53 14.95 1.32
C GLU A 59 -12.86 13.98 0.33
N GLY A 60 -11.65 13.48 0.65
CA GLY A 60 -10.91 12.54 -0.18
C GLY A 60 -9.98 13.19 -1.21
N ASN A 61 -9.76 14.51 -1.15
CA ASN A 61 -8.77 15.19 -1.98
C ASN A 61 -7.36 14.91 -1.48
N LEU A 62 -6.44 14.63 -2.40
CA LEU A 62 -5.04 14.42 -2.08
C LEU A 62 -4.43 15.68 -1.45
N LYS A 63 -3.80 15.52 -0.27
CA LYS A 63 -3.02 16.57 0.39
C LYS A 63 -1.86 17.03 -0.49
N THR A 64 -1.31 18.20 -0.20
CA THR A 64 -0.18 18.71 -0.99
C THR A 64 1.05 17.81 -0.84
N PHE A 65 1.92 17.85 -1.84
CA PHE A 65 3.20 17.14 -1.81
C PHE A 65 3.99 17.42 -0.52
N LYS A 66 4.02 18.68 -0.08
CA LYS A 66 4.77 19.09 1.11
C LYS A 66 4.18 18.48 2.39
N GLU A 67 2.86 18.47 2.53
CA GLU A 67 2.19 17.87 3.69
C GLU A 67 2.42 16.37 3.77
N ILE A 68 2.34 15.68 2.63
CA ILE A 68 2.56 14.23 2.58
C ILE A 68 4.03 13.91 2.82
N TYR A 69 4.95 14.67 2.22
CA TYR A 69 6.39 14.50 2.45
C TYR A 69 6.75 14.68 3.93
N GLU A 70 6.37 15.79 4.55
CA GLU A 70 6.67 16.03 5.97
C GLU A 70 5.98 14.99 6.86
N GLY A 71 4.73 14.64 6.55
CA GLY A 71 3.99 13.62 7.27
C GLY A 71 4.68 12.24 7.23
N MET A 72 5.24 11.85 6.09
CA MET A 72 5.99 10.59 5.95
C MET A 72 7.33 10.64 6.70
N VAL A 73 8.04 11.77 6.66
CA VAL A 73 9.27 11.95 7.44
C VAL A 73 8.98 11.81 8.93
N GLU A 74 8.06 12.61 9.46
CA GLU A 74 7.82 12.73 10.90
C GLU A 74 7.04 11.55 11.49
N ASN A 75 6.05 11.02 10.76
CA ASN A 75 5.09 10.06 11.32
C ASN A 75 5.27 8.64 10.81
N PHE A 76 6.02 8.42 9.72
CA PHE A 76 6.27 7.07 9.20
C PHE A 76 7.72 6.64 9.42
N PHE A 77 8.71 7.37 8.93
CA PHE A 77 10.12 6.93 8.98
C PHE A 77 10.84 7.26 10.30
N MET A 78 10.69 8.47 10.84
CA MET A 78 11.34 8.82 12.12
C MET A 78 10.94 7.89 13.29
N PRO A 79 9.68 7.48 13.46
CA PRO A 79 9.29 6.53 14.52
C PRO A 79 9.94 5.15 14.39
N GLN A 80 10.51 4.82 13.24
CA GLN A 80 11.28 3.59 13.02
C GLN A 80 12.75 3.71 13.49
N GLY A 81 13.12 4.83 14.12
CA GLY A 81 14.47 5.07 14.65
C GLY A 81 15.41 5.76 13.68
N MET A 82 14.92 6.23 12.54
CA MET A 82 15.71 6.99 11.57
C MET A 82 15.94 8.43 12.05
N SER A 83 17.14 8.97 11.82
CA SER A 83 17.36 10.41 11.91
C SER A 83 16.51 11.15 10.86
N ARG A 84 16.22 12.45 11.07
CA ARG A 84 15.45 13.23 10.09
C ARG A 84 16.04 13.17 8.69
N LYS A 85 17.38 13.22 8.57
CA LYS A 85 18.08 13.14 7.28
C LYS A 85 17.87 11.79 6.59
N GLU A 86 17.92 10.69 7.33
CA GLU A 86 17.65 9.35 6.79
C GLU A 86 16.18 9.19 6.39
N ALA A 87 15.27 9.69 7.22
CA ALA A 87 13.83 9.69 6.95
C ALA A 87 13.47 10.52 5.70
N GLU A 88 14.09 11.69 5.51
CA GLU A 88 13.95 12.51 4.30
C GLU A 88 14.43 11.78 3.05
N ALA A 89 15.59 11.11 3.13
CA ALA A 89 16.11 10.31 2.02
C ALA A 89 15.16 9.15 1.68
N ALA A 90 14.74 8.38 2.68
CA ALA A 90 13.79 7.28 2.49
C ALA A 90 12.43 7.74 1.95
N THR A 91 11.95 8.90 2.40
CA THR A 91 10.71 9.52 1.89
C THR A 91 10.85 9.90 0.43
N ARG A 92 11.96 10.53 0.04
CA ARG A 92 12.23 10.87 -1.37
C ARG A 92 12.27 9.61 -2.24
N ASP A 93 13.00 8.59 -1.81
CA ASP A 93 13.13 7.34 -2.55
C ASP A 93 11.77 6.69 -2.76
N LEU A 94 10.97 6.56 -1.69
CA LEU A 94 9.62 6.00 -1.78
C LEU A 94 8.70 6.84 -2.66
N MET A 95 8.59 8.16 -2.41
CA MET A 95 7.68 9.03 -3.14
C MET A 95 8.04 9.15 -4.63
N SER A 96 9.32 9.00 -5.01
CA SER A 96 9.75 9.00 -6.42
C SER A 96 9.16 7.85 -7.24
N LEU A 97 8.79 6.75 -6.58
CA LEU A 97 8.20 5.56 -7.20
C LEU A 97 6.66 5.67 -7.31
N MET A 98 6.06 6.64 -6.63
CA MET A 98 4.60 6.73 -6.49
C MET A 98 3.96 7.45 -7.69
N PRO A 99 2.86 6.90 -8.26
CA PRO A 99 2.20 7.50 -9.42
C PRO A 99 1.82 8.98 -9.25
N ALA A 100 1.39 9.38 -8.05
CA ALA A 100 0.97 10.76 -7.77
C ALA A 100 2.09 11.79 -7.94
N TRP A 101 3.36 11.39 -7.85
CA TRP A 101 4.50 12.30 -7.74
C TRP A 101 5.48 12.25 -8.91
N LYS A 102 5.13 11.57 -10.02
CA LYS A 102 6.02 11.40 -11.19
C LYS A 102 6.61 12.69 -11.77
N ASN A 103 5.97 13.84 -11.56
CA ASN A 103 6.41 15.15 -12.08
C ASN A 103 7.00 16.06 -10.99
N ARG A 104 7.47 15.49 -9.87
CA ARG A 104 8.01 16.24 -8.72
C ARG A 104 9.46 15.89 -8.37
N PHE A 105 10.01 14.84 -8.96
CA PHE A 105 11.37 14.37 -8.77
C PHE A 105 12.14 14.34 -10.08
#